data_AF-A0A8T4E948-F1
#
_entry.id   AF-A0A8T4E948-F1
#
_cell.length_a   1.000
_cell.length_b   1.000
_cell.length_c   1.000
_cell.angle_alpha   90.00
_cell.angle_beta   90.00
_cell.angle_gamma   90.00
#
_symmetry.space_group_name_H-M   'P 1'
#
loop_
_entity.id
_entity.type
_entity.pdbx_description
1 polymer ?
#
loop_
_entity_poly.entity_id
_entity_poly.type
_entity_poly.pdbx_seq_one_letter_code
_entity_poly.pdbx_strand_id
1 'polypeptide(L)'
;MKRTALLAGIVLMLVGCYYFAVSMIMITSYTFDFDWTIWTLYLTIGIVLISVGPGIIAYAFAGNYSSRYEQVKWQMIQLPISCPECDHPIEIHSLEWIGPEEARCPFCSNQIDVRRTM
;
A
#
# COMPACT_ATOMS: atom_id res chain seq x y z
N MET A 1 1.85 -16.09 6.56
CA MET A 1 2.58 -15.87 5.28
C MET A 1 3.20 -14.48 5.13
N LYS A 2 2.60 -13.40 5.64
CA LYS A 2 3.11 -12.03 5.39
C LYS A 2 4.42 -11.69 6.15
N ARG A 3 4.55 -12.13 7.41
CA ARG A 3 5.76 -11.94 8.23
C ARG A 3 6.96 -12.74 7.70
N THR A 4 6.71 -13.93 7.15
CA THR A 4 7.73 -14.78 6.52
C THR A 4 8.24 -14.19 5.20
N ALA A 5 7.37 -13.55 4.40
CA ALA A 5 7.80 -12.85 3.17
C ALA A 5 8.67 -11.62 3.48
N LEU A 6 8.30 -10.86 4.51
CA LEU A 6 9.07 -9.69 4.95
C LEU A 6 10.45 -10.11 5.51
N LEU A 7 10.49 -11.16 6.34
CA LEU A 7 11.75 -11.75 6.82
C LEU A 7 12.60 -12.28 5.66
N ALA A 8 12.01 -12.97 4.69
CA ALA A 8 12.71 -13.47 3.51
C ALA A 8 13.33 -12.31 2.69
N GLY A 9 12.59 -11.22 2.46
CA GLY A 9 13.10 -10.05 1.76
C GLY A 9 14.29 -9.39 2.48
N ILE A 10 14.22 -9.27 3.80
CA ILE A 10 15.33 -8.72 4.62
C ILE A 10 16.55 -9.64 4.56
N VAL A 11 16.36 -10.96 4.70
CA VAL A 11 17.46 -11.94 4.64
C VAL A 11 18.13 -11.91 3.27
N LEU A 12 17.36 -11.90 2.19
CA LEU A 12 17.89 -11.82 0.83
C LEU A 12 18.71 -10.54 0.64
N MET A 13 18.24 -9.40 1.16
CA MET A 13 18.96 -8.14 1.08
C MET A 13 20.28 -8.18 1.88
N LEU A 14 20.29 -8.75 3.09
CA LEU A 14 21.50 -8.88 3.91
C LEU A 14 22.54 -9.79 3.23
N VAL A 15 22.09 -10.93 2.70
CA VAL A 15 22.94 -11.87 1.97
C VAL A 15 23.48 -11.23 0.69
N GLY A 16 22.64 -10.51 -0.04
CA GLY A 16 23.04 -9.75 -1.24
C GLY A 16 24.10 -8.68 -0.94
N CYS A 17 23.86 -7.87 0.11
CA CYS A 17 24.83 -6.86 0.57
C CYS A 17 26.16 -7.48 0.99
N TYR A 18 26.13 -8.63 1.67
CA TYR A 18 27.34 -9.35 2.02
C TYR A 18 28.14 -9.77 0.79
N TYR A 19 27.49 -10.44 -0.18
CA TYR A 19 28.17 -10.87 -1.41
C TYR A 19 28.69 -9.70 -2.25
N PHE A 20 27.93 -8.61 -2.31
CA PHE A 20 28.37 -7.38 -2.97
C PHE A 20 29.60 -6.78 -2.26
N ALA A 21 29.59 -6.70 -0.92
CA ALA A 21 30.73 -6.20 -0.16
C ALA A 21 31.99 -7.07 -0.34
N VAL A 22 31.84 -8.40 -0.32
CA VAL A 22 32.93 -9.34 -0.62
C VAL A 22 33.46 -9.14 -2.04
N SER A 23 32.59 -8.91 -3.03
CA SER A 23 33.00 -8.61 -4.41
C SER A 23 33.80 -7.30 -4.53
N MET A 24 33.46 -6.29 -3.72
CA MET A 24 34.21 -5.03 -3.67
C MET A 24 35.55 -5.20 -2.99
N ILE A 25 35.60 -5.94 -1.88
CA ILE A 25 36.85 -6.24 -1.16
C ILE A 25 37.81 -6.99 -2.06
N MET A 26 37.34 -8.00 -2.82
CA MET A 26 38.19 -8.74 -3.76
C MET A 26 38.88 -7.84 -4.81
N ILE A 27 38.22 -6.77 -5.26
CA ILE A 27 38.83 -5.80 -6.18
C ILE A 27 39.86 -4.92 -5.45
N THR A 28 39.56 -4.47 -4.23
CA THR A 28 40.41 -3.48 -3.53
C THR A 28 41.65 -4.10 -2.90
N SER A 29 41.57 -5.35 -2.44
CA SER A 29 42.68 -6.01 -1.75
C SER A 29 43.75 -6.60 -2.69
N TYR A 30 43.53 -6.59 -4.03
CA TYR A 30 44.46 -7.15 -5.03
C TYR A 30 45.07 -8.52 -4.63
N THR A 31 44.30 -9.33 -3.91
CA THR A 31 44.76 -10.61 -3.37
C THR A 31 44.72 -11.66 -4.48
N PHE A 32 45.90 -11.96 -5.06
CA PHE A 32 46.36 -13.15 -5.80
C PHE A 32 45.35 -13.99 -6.61
N ASP A 33 45.71 -14.30 -7.87
CA ASP A 33 44.96 -15.16 -8.80
C ASP A 33 43.47 -14.85 -8.85
N PHE A 34 43.16 -13.63 -9.27
CA PHE A 34 41.80 -13.14 -9.46
C PHE A 34 41.08 -14.01 -10.50
N ASP A 35 40.40 -15.05 -10.03
CA ASP A 35 39.51 -15.83 -10.87
C ASP A 35 38.27 -14.96 -11.14
N TRP A 36 38.31 -14.30 -12.29
CA TRP A 36 37.25 -13.45 -12.81
C TRP A 36 35.88 -14.15 -12.77
N THR A 37 35.87 -15.47 -12.90
CA THR A 37 34.65 -16.29 -12.83
C THR A 37 34.03 -16.26 -11.44
N ILE A 38 34.87 -16.41 -10.40
CA ILE A 38 34.42 -16.37 -9.01
C ILE A 38 33.91 -14.97 -8.70
N TRP A 39 34.69 -13.94 -9.03
CA TRP A 39 34.29 -12.56 -8.78
C TRP A 39 32.96 -12.18 -9.46
N THR A 40 32.77 -12.54 -10.73
CA THR A 40 31.52 -12.26 -11.46
C THR A 40 30.32 -13.00 -10.86
N LEU A 41 30.50 -14.24 -10.36
CA LEU A 41 29.44 -14.96 -9.65
C LEU A 41 29.03 -14.24 -8.35
N TYR A 42 29.99 -13.80 -7.54
CA TYR A 42 29.70 -13.06 -6.32
C TYR A 42 28.98 -11.74 -6.60
N LEU A 43 29.44 -10.99 -7.60
CA LEU A 43 28.84 -9.72 -8.02
C LEU A 43 27.40 -9.92 -8.52
N THR A 44 27.19 -10.88 -9.43
CA THR A 44 25.86 -11.13 -10.04
C THR A 44 24.85 -11.58 -8.99
N ILE A 45 25.22 -12.52 -8.11
CA ILE A 45 24.36 -12.96 -7.00
C ILE A 45 24.06 -11.78 -6.07
N GLY A 46 25.07 -10.98 -5.72
CA GLY A 46 24.90 -9.78 -4.89
C GLY A 46 23.87 -8.80 -5.48
N ILE A 47 24.04 -8.43 -6.76
CA ILE A 47 23.14 -7.51 -7.46
C ILE A 47 21.72 -8.06 -7.54
N VAL A 48 21.55 -9.33 -7.94
CA VAL A 48 20.22 -9.95 -8.06
C VAL A 48 19.50 -9.92 -6.71
N LEU A 49 20.18 -10.31 -5.64
CA LEU A 49 19.59 -10.35 -4.29
C LEU A 49 19.24 -8.95 -3.77
N ILE A 50 20.10 -7.95 -3.99
CA ILE A 50 19.83 -6.55 -3.64
C ILE A 50 18.67 -5.98 -4.46
N SER A 51 18.47 -6.45 -5.71
CA SER A 51 17.37 -6.01 -6.57
C SER A 51 16.03 -6.63 -6.17
N VAL A 52 16.04 -7.94 -5.89
CA VAL A 52 14.82 -8.73 -5.60
C VAL A 52 14.33 -8.51 -4.17
N GLY A 53 15.24 -8.33 -3.20
CA GLY A 53 14.90 -8.12 -1.79
C GLY A 53 13.88 -6.98 -1.56
N PRO A 54 14.14 -5.76 -2.04
CA PRO A 54 13.21 -4.63 -1.94
C PRO A 54 11.87 -4.91 -2.63
N GLY A 55 11.87 -5.62 -3.76
CA GLY A 55 10.64 -6.01 -4.47
C GLY A 55 9.75 -6.92 -3.61
N ILE A 56 10.32 -7.90 -2.93
CA ILE A 56 9.59 -8.79 -2.01
C ILE A 56 9.05 -8.00 -0.80
N ILE A 57 9.84 -7.07 -0.26
CA ILE A 57 9.41 -6.21 0.86
C ILE A 57 8.23 -5.33 0.42
N ALA A 58 8.33 -4.68 -0.73
CA ALA A 58 7.28 -3.84 -1.28
C ALA A 58 5.98 -4.62 -1.53
N TYR A 59 6.09 -5.84 -2.09
CA TYR A 59 4.94 -6.73 -2.27
C TYR A 59 4.27 -7.12 -0.94
N ALA A 60 5.07 -7.46 0.07
CA ALA A 60 4.56 -7.79 1.40
C ALA A 60 3.85 -6.59 2.07
N PHE A 61 4.31 -5.36 1.81
CA PHE A 61 3.68 -4.13 2.28
C PHE A 61 2.40 -3.78 1.52
N ALA A 62 2.40 -3.86 0.19
CA ALA A 62 1.22 -3.57 -0.63
C ALA A 62 0.03 -4.50 -0.28
N GLY A 63 0.31 -5.78 0.01
CA GLY A 63 -0.70 -6.73 0.49
C GLY A 63 -1.31 -6.40 1.87
N ASN A 64 -0.76 -5.42 2.62
CA ASN A 64 -1.37 -4.91 3.85
C ASN A 64 -2.29 -3.70 3.61
N TYR A 65 -2.06 -2.94 2.54
CA TYR A 65 -2.93 -1.83 2.17
C TYR A 65 -4.28 -2.32 1.63
N SER A 66 -4.29 -3.37 0.81
CA SER A 66 -5.52 -3.91 0.22
C SER A 66 -6.53 -4.40 1.27
N SER A 67 -6.07 -5.12 2.31
CA SER A 67 -6.97 -5.62 3.37
C SER A 67 -7.55 -4.51 4.25
N ARG A 68 -6.91 -3.34 4.33
CA ARG A 68 -7.42 -2.20 5.10
C ARG A 68 -8.48 -1.42 4.31
N TYR A 69 -8.36 -1.39 2.98
CA TYR A 69 -9.36 -0.77 2.10
C TYR A 69 -10.60 -1.64 1.87
N GLU A 70 -10.49 -2.97 1.96
CA GLU A 70 -11.68 -3.85 1.97
C GLU A 70 -12.62 -3.58 3.16
N GLN A 71 -12.10 -3.05 4.27
CA GLN A 71 -12.91 -2.60 5.40
C GLN A 71 -13.58 -1.24 5.18
N VAL A 72 -13.07 -0.42 4.25
CA VAL A 72 -13.79 0.76 3.73
C VAL A 72 -14.72 0.28 2.62
N LYS A 73 -15.59 -0.68 2.97
CA LYS A 73 -16.76 -1.02 2.18
C LYS A 73 -17.54 0.28 2.08
N TRP A 74 -17.69 0.84 0.87
CA TRP A 74 -18.56 1.97 0.61
C TRP A 74 -19.93 1.66 1.22
N GLN A 75 -20.23 2.19 2.41
CA GLN A 75 -21.56 2.08 2.97
C GLN A 75 -22.45 2.85 1.99
N MET A 76 -23.36 2.14 1.31
CA MET A 76 -24.34 2.80 0.46
C MET A 76 -25.25 3.61 1.37
N ILE A 77 -25.03 4.91 1.33
CA ILE A 77 -25.83 5.89 2.01
C ILE A 77 -27.15 6.01 1.25
N GLN A 78 -28.26 5.70 1.91
CA GLN A 78 -29.59 5.89 1.33
C GLN A 78 -30.09 7.28 1.71
N LEU A 79 -30.26 8.13 0.70
CA LEU A 79 -30.91 9.43 0.84
C LEU A 79 -32.29 9.40 0.17
N PRO A 80 -33.29 10.11 0.74
CA PRO A 80 -34.57 10.29 0.06
C PRO A 80 -34.40 11.12 -1.21
N ILE A 81 -35.19 10.81 -2.24
CA ILE A 81 -35.11 11.47 -3.57
C ILE A 81 -35.63 12.92 -3.49
N SER A 82 -36.54 13.20 -2.56
CA SER A 82 -37.05 14.55 -2.27
C SER A 82 -37.03 14.86 -0.77
N CYS A 83 -36.94 16.14 -0.44
CA CYS A 83 -36.97 16.60 0.95
C CYS A 83 -38.38 16.44 1.53
N PRO A 84 -38.55 15.82 2.72
CA PRO A 84 -39.88 15.59 3.30
C PRO A 84 -40.62 16.89 3.68
N GLU A 85 -39.91 18.01 3.81
CA GLU A 85 -40.49 19.28 4.26
C GLU A 85 -40.89 20.21 3.12
N CYS A 86 -40.05 20.31 2.09
CA CYS A 86 -40.24 21.27 0.99
C CYS A 86 -40.43 20.61 -0.38
N ASP A 87 -40.42 19.27 -0.44
CA ASP A 87 -40.58 18.44 -1.63
C ASP A 87 -39.62 18.76 -2.79
N HIS A 88 -38.53 19.50 -2.52
CA HIS A 88 -37.48 19.74 -3.50
C HIS A 88 -36.66 18.47 -3.75
N PRO A 89 -36.24 18.21 -5.01
CA PRO A 89 -35.40 17.08 -5.34
C PRO A 89 -34.01 17.25 -4.71
N ILE A 90 -33.51 16.17 -4.10
CA ILE A 90 -32.21 16.13 -3.45
C ILE A 90 -31.21 15.42 -4.36
N GLU A 91 -30.12 16.08 -4.69
CA GLU A 91 -28.98 15.48 -5.37
C GLU A 91 -27.81 15.35 -4.40
N ILE A 92 -27.04 14.25 -4.49
CA ILE A 92 -25.93 13.95 -3.55
C ILE A 92 -24.90 15.10 -3.49
N HIS A 93 -24.72 15.81 -4.60
CA HIS A 93 -23.74 16.88 -4.75
C HIS A 93 -24.19 18.23 -4.20
N SER A 94 -25.48 18.41 -3.87
CA SER A 94 -26.04 19.68 -3.40
C SER A 94 -26.37 19.69 -1.90
N LEU A 95 -26.02 18.62 -1.18
CA LEU A 95 -26.26 18.51 0.27
C LEU A 95 -25.15 19.13 1.09
N GLU A 96 -25.57 19.86 2.11
CA GLU A 96 -24.69 20.33 3.16
C GLU A 96 -24.59 19.26 4.25
N TRP A 97 -23.43 18.65 4.40
CA TRP A 97 -23.20 17.62 5.41
C TRP A 97 -22.88 18.26 6.77
N ILE A 98 -23.72 18.02 7.77
CA ILE A 98 -23.53 18.53 9.13
C ILE A 98 -22.81 17.47 9.99
N GLY A 99 -23.00 16.19 9.68
CA GLY A 99 -22.39 15.09 10.41
C GLY A 99 -22.30 13.81 9.60
N PRO A 100 -21.75 12.73 10.19
CA PRO A 100 -21.57 11.45 9.51
C PRO A 100 -22.88 10.75 9.14
N GLU A 101 -24.00 11.12 9.75
CA GLU A 101 -25.35 10.57 9.51
C GLU A 101 -26.42 11.66 9.39
N GLU A 102 -25.99 12.92 9.20
CA GLU A 102 -26.89 14.07 9.19
C GLU A 102 -26.54 14.98 8.01
N ALA A 103 -27.52 15.24 7.16
CA ALA A 103 -27.41 16.19 6.06
C ALA A 103 -28.49 17.28 6.17
N ARG A 104 -28.22 18.46 5.63
CA ARG A 104 -29.17 19.57 5.56
C ARG A 104 -29.68 19.78 4.16
N CYS A 105 -30.97 20.03 4.04
CA CYS A 105 -31.55 20.48 2.78
C CYS A 105 -31.11 21.93 2.50
N PRO A 106 -30.52 22.22 1.32
CA PRO A 106 -30.06 23.58 0.99
C PRO A 106 -31.21 24.57 0.78
N PHE A 107 -32.44 24.08 0.54
CA PHE A 107 -33.59 24.93 0.24
C PHE A 107 -34.36 25.36 1.50
N CYS A 108 -34.64 24.43 2.41
CA CYS A 108 -35.44 24.70 3.61
C CYS A 108 -34.64 24.65 4.91
N SER A 109 -33.33 24.35 4.84
CA SER A 109 -32.46 24.16 6.01
C SER A 109 -32.93 23.06 6.99
N ASN A 110 -33.91 22.24 6.60
CA ASN A 110 -34.37 21.14 7.42
C ASN A 110 -33.35 20.00 7.43
N GLN A 111 -33.32 19.25 8.53
CA GLN A 111 -32.44 18.10 8.71
C GLN A 111 -33.01 16.89 7.95
N ILE A 112 -32.14 16.21 7.21
CA ILE A 112 -32.42 14.99 6.49
C ILE A 112 -31.67 13.87 7.19
N ASP A 113 -32.42 12.86 7.61
CA ASP A 113 -31.91 11.69 8.32
C ASP A 113 -31.31 10.70 7.33
N VAL A 114 -30.02 10.40 7.49
CA VAL A 114 -29.24 9.64 6.50
C VAL A 114 -29.10 8.20 6.96
N ARG A 115 -29.80 7.26 6.29
CA ARG A 115 -29.76 5.85 6.67
C ARG A 115 -28.62 5.12 5.98
N ARG A 116 -27.83 4.38 6.75
CA ARG A 116 -26.83 3.44 6.23
C ARG A 116 -27.45 2.06 6.10
N THR A 117 -27.39 1.47 4.90
CA THR A 117 -27.67 0.05 4.76
C THR A 117 -26.45 -0.74 5.23
N MET A 118 -26.64 -1.58 6.24
CA MET A 118 -25.64 -2.57 6.68
C MET A 118 -25.62 -3.78 5.75
#